data_AF-A6RB03-F1
#
_entry.id   AF-A6RB03-F1
#
_cell.length_a   1.000
_cell.length_b   1.000
_cell.length_c   1.000
_cell.angle_alpha   90.00
_cell.angle_beta   90.00
_cell.angle_gamma   90.00
#
_symmetry.space_group_name_H-M   'P 1'
#
loop_
_entity.id
_entity.type
_entity.pdbx_description
1 polymer ?
#
loop_
_entity_poly.entity_id
_entity_poly.type
_entity_poly.pdbx_seq_one_letter_code
_entity_poly.pdbx_strand_id
1 'polypeptide(L)'
;MPPVPDWVKALKPTSPQGSELLQQERDSSNVSVDKLAELIHTKDVLDRQQKILAIMEKEKVFDKSQILSMGRVERLTESLGKAKRIQHLRKQHKWTDDEFIMANDLLSEPTPYALHASMFLKSVHARTSETFPRARGTL
;
A
#
# COMPACT_ATOMS: atom_id res chain seq x y z
N MET A 1 5.16 -40.02 -22.43
CA MET A 1 6.32 -39.31 -21.85
C MET A 1 7.15 -40.31 -21.07
N PRO A 2 8.48 -40.33 -21.20
CA PRO A 2 9.32 -41.20 -20.36
C PRO A 2 9.18 -40.81 -18.88
N PRO A 3 9.26 -41.77 -17.93
CA PRO A 3 9.16 -41.48 -16.51
C PRO A 3 10.36 -40.66 -16.04
N VAL A 4 10.11 -39.72 -15.12
CA VAL A 4 11.16 -38.86 -14.54
C VAL A 4 12.18 -39.73 -13.79
N PRO A 5 13.49 -39.63 -14.08
CA PRO A 5 14.53 -40.42 -13.43
C PRO A 5 14.57 -40.22 -11.91
N ASP A 6 14.90 -41.27 -11.16
CA ASP A 6 14.83 -41.25 -9.70
C ASP A 6 15.84 -40.30 -9.03
N TRP A 7 16.99 -40.04 -9.68
CA TRP A 7 17.96 -39.07 -9.19
C TRP A 7 17.41 -37.64 -9.18
N VAL A 8 16.51 -37.29 -10.11
CA VAL A 8 15.87 -35.96 -10.17
C VAL A 8 14.92 -35.78 -8.99
N LYS A 9 14.21 -36.85 -8.59
CA LYS A 9 13.32 -36.84 -7.42
C LYS A 9 14.07 -36.79 -6.09
N ALA A 10 15.33 -37.22 -6.08
CA ALA A 10 16.19 -37.25 -4.90
C ALA A 10 16.99 -35.94 -4.68
N LEU A 11 16.88 -34.96 -5.59
CA LEU A 11 17.54 -33.66 -5.43
C LEU A 11 16.99 -32.94 -4.20
N LYS A 12 17.86 -32.67 -3.23
CA LYS A 12 17.54 -31.82 -2.07
C LYS A 12 17.85 -30.37 -2.41
N PRO A 13 17.03 -29.41 -1.99
CA PRO A 13 17.37 -27.99 -2.08
C PRO A 13 18.73 -27.74 -1.42
N THR A 14 19.60 -26.97 -2.07
CA THR A 14 20.89 -26.59 -1.50
C THR A 14 20.66 -25.71 -0.27
N SER A 15 21.23 -26.10 0.87
CA SER A 15 21.26 -25.29 2.08
C SER A 15 22.48 -24.34 2.06
N PRO A 16 22.40 -23.16 2.72
CA PRO A 16 21.24 -22.63 3.45
C PRO A 16 20.14 -22.12 2.51
N GLN A 17 18.88 -22.35 2.88
CA GLN A 17 17.75 -21.74 2.18
C GLN A 17 17.70 -20.24 2.48
N GLY A 18 17.13 -19.44 1.58
CA GLY A 18 17.12 -17.97 1.73
C GLY A 18 16.52 -17.48 3.07
N SER A 19 15.53 -18.19 3.62
CA SER A 19 14.96 -17.89 4.94
C SER A 19 15.96 -18.12 6.09
N GLU A 20 16.75 -19.19 6.02
CA GLU A 20 17.78 -19.53 7.01
C GLU A 20 18.91 -18.50 6.98
N LEU A 21 19.34 -18.10 5.77
CA LEU A 21 20.35 -17.06 5.60
C LEU A 21 19.87 -15.70 6.14
N LEU A 22 18.63 -15.30 5.83
CA LEU A 22 18.06 -14.07 6.39
C LEU A 22 17.93 -14.10 7.92
N GLN A 23 17.66 -15.26 8.51
CA GLN A 23 17.60 -15.39 9.96
C GLN A 23 19.00 -15.22 10.57
N GLN A 24 20.01 -15.88 10.01
CA GLN A 24 21.40 -15.74 10.45
C GLN A 24 21.88 -14.28 10.39
N GLU A 25 21.53 -13.55 9.33
CA GLU A 25 21.86 -12.13 9.19
C GLU A 25 21.09 -11.22 10.17
N ARG A 26 19.85 -11.58 10.54
CA ARG A 26 19.11 -10.83 11.57
C ARG A 26 19.70 -11.07 12.96
N ASP A 27 20.11 -12.30 13.25
CA ASP A 27 20.68 -12.69 14.53
C ASP A 27 22.10 -12.11 14.76
N SER A 28 22.79 -11.71 13.68
CA SER A 28 24.12 -11.09 13.76
C SER A 28 24.09 -9.62 14.22
N SER A 29 22.91 -9.00 14.27
CA SER A 29 22.73 -7.59 14.65
C SER A 29 22.19 -7.44 16.08
N ASN A 30 22.85 -6.60 16.88
CA ASN A 30 22.38 -6.21 18.22
C ASN A 30 21.40 -5.03 18.20
N VAL A 31 21.02 -4.54 17.03
CA VAL A 31 20.15 -3.36 16.89
C VAL A 31 18.69 -3.76 16.99
N SER A 32 17.95 -3.12 17.89
CA SER A 32 16.49 -3.29 17.97
C SER A 32 15.81 -2.65 16.76
N VAL A 33 15.21 -3.48 15.91
CA VAL A 33 14.49 -3.06 14.71
C VAL A 33 13.34 -2.10 15.05
N ASP A 34 12.57 -2.40 16.09
CA ASP A 34 11.43 -1.56 16.50
C ASP A 34 11.88 -0.16 16.94
N LYS A 35 12.93 -0.08 17.75
CA LYS A 35 13.48 1.22 18.20
C LYS A 35 14.06 2.02 17.03
N LEU A 36 14.71 1.35 16.07
CA LEU A 36 15.23 2.00 14.88
C LEU A 36 14.09 2.50 13.99
N ALA A 37 13.03 1.72 13.81
CA ALA A 37 11.85 2.12 13.05
C ALA A 37 11.16 3.33 13.69
N GLU A 38 10.97 3.32 15.01
CA GLU A 38 10.41 4.45 15.76
C GLU A 38 11.29 5.71 15.62
N LEU A 39 12.62 5.57 15.62
CA LEU A 39 13.54 6.69 15.43
C LEU A 39 13.41 7.31 14.02
N ILE A 40 13.25 6.49 12.98
CA ILE A 40 13.20 6.96 11.59
C ILE A 40 11.83 7.55 11.24
N HIS A 41 10.75 6.89 11.67
CA HIS A 41 9.39 7.19 11.20
C HIS A 41 8.50 7.86 12.24
N THR A 42 8.89 7.89 13.52
CA THR A 42 8.03 8.21 14.66
C THR A 42 6.95 7.17 14.90
N LYS A 43 6.64 6.92 16.18
CA LYS A 43 5.63 5.97 16.61
C LYS A 43 4.24 6.23 16.00
N ASP A 44 3.80 7.48 15.96
CA ASP A 44 2.48 7.85 15.44
C ASP A 44 2.26 7.45 13.98
N VAL A 45 3.31 7.53 13.15
CA VAL A 45 3.28 7.13 11.74
C VAL A 45 3.18 5.62 11.62
N LEU A 46 3.96 4.88 12.42
CA LEU A 46 3.93 3.42 12.46
C LEU A 46 2.56 2.89 12.90
N ASP A 47 1.99 3.46 13.97
CA ASP A 47 0.67 3.08 14.48
C ASP A 47 -0.43 3.36 13.45
N ARG A 48 -0.36 4.50 12.76
CA ARG A 48 -1.27 4.83 11.66
C ARG A 48 -1.11 3.85 10.50
N GLN A 49 0.13 3.52 10.12
CA GLN A 49 0.41 2.58 9.03
C GLN A 49 -0.16 1.21 9.35
N GLN A 50 0.09 0.69 10.55
CA GLN A 50 -0.43 -0.58 11.05
C GLN A 50 -1.96 -0.60 11.00
N LYS A 51 -2.62 0.48 11.49
CA LYS A 51 -4.08 0.61 11.50
C LYS A 51 -4.67 0.54 10.10
N ILE A 52 -4.12 1.31 9.16
CA ILE A 52 -4.64 1.38 7.79
C ILE A 52 -4.34 0.08 7.04
N LEU A 53 -3.14 -0.47 7.19
CA LEU A 53 -2.75 -1.73 6.58
C LEU A 53 -3.68 -2.87 7.01
N ALA A 54 -3.97 -2.99 8.30
CA ALA A 54 -4.86 -4.03 8.83
C ALA A 54 -6.30 -3.97 8.28
N ILE A 55 -6.75 -2.79 7.82
CA ILE A 55 -8.04 -2.63 7.13
C ILE A 55 -7.89 -3.03 5.66
N MET A 56 -6.85 -2.54 4.98
CA MET A 56 -6.64 -2.76 3.55
C MET A 56 -6.32 -4.22 3.21
N GLU A 57 -5.55 -4.94 4.03
CA GLU A 57 -5.21 -6.34 3.78
C GLU A 57 -6.43 -7.28 3.71
N LYS A 58 -7.55 -6.88 4.30
CA LYS A 58 -8.81 -7.65 4.26
C LYS A 58 -9.56 -7.50 2.94
N GLU A 59 -9.16 -6.54 2.10
CA GLU A 59 -9.87 -6.18 0.88
C GLU A 59 -9.22 -6.82 -0.34
N LYS A 60 -9.92 -7.79 -0.94
CA LYS A 60 -9.44 -8.51 -2.14
C LYS A 60 -9.08 -7.59 -3.31
N VAL A 61 -9.74 -6.43 -3.43
CA VAL A 61 -9.48 -5.47 -4.52
C VAL A 61 -8.06 -4.87 -4.46
N PHE A 62 -7.39 -4.93 -3.31
CA PHE A 62 -6.02 -4.44 -3.17
C PHE A 62 -4.96 -5.53 -3.41
N ASP A 63 -5.35 -6.75 -3.79
CA ASP A 63 -4.37 -7.77 -4.22
C ASP A 63 -3.62 -7.27 -5.48
N LYS A 64 -2.29 -7.37 -5.43
CA LYS A 64 -1.37 -6.93 -6.49
C LYS A 64 -0.64 -8.09 -7.15
N SER A 65 -0.96 -9.35 -6.79
CA SER A 65 -0.26 -10.55 -7.25
C SER A 65 -0.20 -10.69 -8.78
N GLN A 66 -1.22 -10.17 -9.48
CA GLN A 66 -1.35 -10.26 -10.94
C GLN A 66 -1.01 -8.96 -11.68
N ILE A 67 -0.44 -7.94 -11.02
CA ILE A 67 -0.20 -6.64 -11.67
C ILE A 67 0.70 -6.75 -12.91
N LEU A 68 1.68 -7.66 -12.91
CA LEU A 68 2.61 -7.86 -14.00
C LEU A 68 2.00 -8.56 -15.22
N SER A 69 0.93 -9.33 -15.04
CA SER A 69 0.24 -10.05 -16.13
C SER A 69 -0.85 -9.21 -16.80
N MET A 70 -1.28 -8.11 -16.20
CA MET A 70 -2.37 -7.26 -16.71
C MET A 70 -1.96 -6.33 -17.86
N GLY A 71 -2.84 -6.22 -18.85
CA GLY A 71 -2.76 -5.23 -19.93
C GLY A 71 -3.13 -3.81 -19.49
N ARG A 72 -2.88 -2.81 -20.34
CA ARG A 72 -3.09 -1.38 -20.01
C ARG A 72 -4.54 -1.05 -19.57
N VAL A 73 -5.54 -1.56 -20.29
CA VAL A 73 -6.96 -1.28 -20.02
C VAL A 73 -7.41 -1.93 -18.71
N GLU A 74 -6.96 -3.16 -18.46
CA GLU A 74 -7.22 -3.89 -17.21
C GLU A 74 -6.61 -3.15 -16.02
N ARG A 75 -5.33 -2.74 -16.12
CA ARG A 75 -4.67 -1.95 -15.07
C ARG A 75 -5.41 -0.65 -14.75
N LEU A 76 -5.88 0.07 -15.78
CA LEU A 76 -6.66 1.30 -15.57
C LEU A 76 -7.99 1.00 -14.85
N THR A 77 -8.70 -0.05 -15.28
CA THR A 77 -9.99 -0.45 -14.69
C THR A 77 -9.82 -0.89 -13.23
N GLU A 78 -8.81 -1.70 -12.93
CA GLU A 78 -8.50 -2.11 -11.57
C GLU A 78 -8.07 -0.94 -10.68
N SER A 79 -7.17 -0.07 -11.18
CA SER A 79 -6.74 1.11 -10.44
C SER A 79 -7.90 2.03 -10.07
N LEU A 80 -8.91 2.15 -10.94
CA LEU A 80 -10.14 2.89 -10.66
C LEU A 80 -10.98 2.19 -9.58
N GLY A 81 -11.11 0.86 -9.64
CA GLY A 81 -11.78 0.06 -8.62
C GLY A 81 -11.13 0.21 -7.24
N LYS A 82 -9.80 0.11 -7.18
CA LYS A 82 -8.99 0.33 -5.96
C LYS A 82 -9.22 1.73 -5.40
N ALA A 83 -9.13 2.76 -6.23
CA ALA A 83 -9.34 4.14 -5.81
C ALA A 83 -10.76 4.41 -5.31
N LYS A 84 -11.76 3.84 -5.98
CA LYS A 84 -13.16 3.87 -5.51
C LYS A 84 -13.27 3.21 -4.15
N ARG A 85 -12.65 2.04 -3.92
CA ARG A 85 -12.72 1.35 -2.63
C ARG A 85 -12.09 2.18 -1.50
N ILE A 86 -10.93 2.79 -1.72
CA ILE A 86 -10.31 3.71 -0.75
C ILE A 86 -11.27 4.83 -0.36
N GLN A 87 -11.99 5.43 -1.30
CA GLN A 87 -12.99 6.47 -0.99
C GLN A 87 -14.15 5.94 -0.13
N HIS A 88 -14.59 4.69 -0.36
CA HIS A 88 -15.63 4.07 0.48
C HIS A 88 -15.11 3.81 1.89
N LEU A 89 -13.90 3.24 2.02
CA LEU A 89 -13.27 2.98 3.32
C LEU A 89 -13.05 4.27 4.10
N ARG A 90 -12.59 5.34 3.44
CA ARG A 90 -12.47 6.67 4.04
C ARG A 90 -13.78 7.13 4.68
N LYS A 91 -14.90 6.98 3.97
CA LYS A 91 -16.22 7.35 4.51
C LYS A 91 -16.66 6.43 5.66
N GLN A 92 -16.47 5.12 5.50
CA GLN A 92 -16.88 4.11 6.48
C GLN A 92 -16.15 4.26 7.82
N HIS A 93 -14.84 4.47 7.76
CA HIS A 93 -13.97 4.58 8.94
C HIS A 93 -13.69 6.02 9.37
N LYS A 94 -14.30 7.00 8.69
CA LYS A 94 -14.14 8.44 8.94
C LYS A 94 -12.66 8.86 8.97
N TRP A 95 -11.89 8.39 8.00
CA TRP A 95 -10.46 8.67 7.95
C TRP A 95 -10.18 10.17 7.83
N THR A 96 -9.17 10.58 8.58
CA THR A 96 -8.50 11.88 8.43
C THR A 96 -7.82 11.96 7.06
N ASP A 97 -7.42 13.17 6.65
CA ASP A 97 -6.67 13.36 5.39
C ASP A 97 -5.34 12.60 5.42
N ASP A 98 -4.69 12.58 6.57
CA ASP A 98 -3.45 11.86 6.85
C ASP A 98 -3.59 10.33 6.67
N GLU A 99 -4.66 9.74 7.22
CA GLU A 99 -4.98 8.32 7.03
C GLU A 99 -5.34 8.01 5.59
N PHE A 100 -6.03 8.92 4.91
CA PHE A 100 -6.35 8.78 3.50
C PHE A 100 -5.08 8.84 2.62
N ILE A 101 -4.14 9.76 2.91
CA ILE A 101 -2.85 9.82 2.22
C ILE A 101 -2.08 8.52 2.45
N MET A 102 -1.99 8.07 3.70
CA MET A 102 -1.32 6.82 4.05
C MET A 102 -1.91 5.59 3.34
N ALA A 103 -3.23 5.52 3.17
CA ALA A 103 -3.87 4.46 2.39
C ALA A 103 -3.46 4.49 0.90
N ASN A 104 -3.29 5.68 0.31
CA ASN A 104 -2.80 5.81 -1.06
C ASN A 104 -1.31 5.45 -1.16
N ASP A 105 -0.49 5.80 -0.17
CA ASP A 105 0.93 5.45 -0.13
C ASP A 105 1.12 3.92 -0.02
N LEU A 106 0.36 3.27 0.86
CA LEU A 106 0.33 1.80 1.00
C LEU A 106 -0.21 1.09 -0.24
N LEU A 107 -1.11 1.73 -1.00
CA LEU A 107 -1.55 1.21 -2.29
C LEU A 107 -0.39 1.19 -3.29
N SER A 108 0.56 2.13 -3.23
CA SER A 108 1.79 2.16 -4.04
C SER A 108 1.57 1.97 -5.56
N GLU A 109 0.38 2.30 -6.05
CA GLU A 109 -0.01 2.23 -7.45
C GLU A 109 -0.62 3.58 -7.85
N PRO A 110 -0.33 4.09 -9.05
CA PRO A 110 -0.96 5.31 -9.52
C PRO A 110 -2.46 5.06 -9.74
N THR A 111 -3.29 5.89 -9.11
CA THR A 111 -4.74 5.86 -9.30
C THR A 111 -5.24 7.07 -10.08
N PRO A 112 -6.37 6.95 -10.80
CA PRO A 112 -6.98 8.09 -11.51
C PRO A 112 -7.33 9.28 -10.61
N TYR A 113 -7.52 9.07 -9.30
CA TYR A 113 -7.85 10.11 -8.33
C TYR A 113 -6.63 10.67 -7.57
N ALA A 114 -5.42 10.14 -7.77
CA ALA A 114 -4.24 10.56 -7.02
C ALA A 114 -3.96 12.07 -7.18
N LEU A 115 -3.88 12.57 -8.41
CA LEU A 115 -3.64 14.00 -8.69
C LEU A 115 -4.80 14.91 -8.26
N HIS A 116 -6.03 14.39 -8.29
CA HIS A 116 -7.19 15.13 -7.81
C HIS A 116 -7.02 15.47 -6.32
N ALA A 117 -6.63 14.49 -5.51
CA ALA A 117 -6.42 14.69 -4.08
C ALA A 117 -5.12 15.44 -3.76
N SER A 118 -4.01 15.11 -4.42
CA SER A 118 -2.70 15.64 -4.04
C SER A 118 -2.43 17.06 -4.55
N MET A 119 -2.98 17.43 -5.71
CA MET A 119 -2.67 18.70 -6.37
C MET A 119 -3.90 19.55 -6.66
N PHE A 120 -4.91 19.01 -7.33
CA PHE A 120 -6.07 19.81 -7.78
C PHE A 120 -6.81 20.45 -6.60
N LEU A 121 -7.22 19.63 -5.60
CA LEU A 121 -7.91 20.15 -4.43
C LEU A 121 -7.04 21.14 -3.64
N LYS A 122 -5.75 20.87 -3.46
CA LYS A 122 -4.84 21.79 -2.76
C LYS A 122 -4.73 23.13 -3.47
N SER A 123 -4.62 23.11 -4.80
CA SER A 123 -4.53 24.31 -5.63
C SER A 123 -5.81 25.14 -5.56
N VAL A 124 -6.97 24.49 -5.59
CA VAL A 124 -8.28 25.16 -5.43
C VAL A 124 -8.41 25.77 -4.04
N HIS A 125 -8.10 25.03 -2.97
CA HIS A 125 -8.21 25.55 -1.60
C HIS A 125 -7.27 26.74 -1.36
N ALA A 126 -6.02 26.65 -1.80
CA ALA A 126 -5.05 27.72 -1.68
C ALA A 126 -5.58 29.01 -2.36
N ARG A 127 -5.99 28.92 -3.63
CA ARG A 127 -6.43 30.09 -4.41
C ARG A 127 -7.79 30.64 -3.98
N THR A 128 -8.75 29.79 -3.62
CA THR A 128 -10.11 30.25 -3.26
C THR A 128 -10.20 30.84 -1.86
N SER A 129 -9.31 30.47 -0.93
CA SER A 129 -9.24 31.08 0.39
C SER A 129 -8.86 32.56 0.38
N GLU A 130 -8.21 33.03 -0.69
CA GLU A 130 -7.81 34.43 -0.86
C GLU A 130 -8.88 35.29 -1.58
N THR A 131 -9.86 34.70 -2.27
CA THR A 131 -10.74 35.48 -3.18
C THR A 131 -12.22 35.07 -3.25
N PHE A 132 -12.66 33.98 -2.63
CA PHE A 132 -14.05 33.51 -2.76
C PHE A 132 -14.67 33.10 -1.40
N PRO A 133 -15.72 33.79 -0.92
CA PRO A 133 -16.53 33.28 0.18
C PRO A 133 -17.19 31.94 -0.24
N ARG A 134 -17.19 30.95 0.67
CA ARG A 134 -17.66 29.58 0.44
C ARG A 134 -19.06 29.55 -0.23
N ALA A 135 -19.10 29.34 -1.54
CA ALA A 135 -20.30 28.86 -2.21
C ALA A 135 -20.37 27.33 -2.09
N ARG A 136 -20.88 26.83 -0.96
CA ARG A 136 -21.41 25.46 -0.90
C ARG A 136 -22.77 25.49 -0.23
N GLY A 137 -23.79 25.46 -1.09
CA GLY A 137 -25.18 25.31 -0.70
C GLY A 137 -25.42 23.98 0.00
N THR A 138 -26.24 24.05 1.04
CA THR A 138 -27.07 22.97 1.56
C THR A 138 -27.93 22.38 0.43
N LEU A 139 -27.71 21.11 0.13
CA LEU A 139 -28.73 20.16 -0.33
C LEU A 139 -28.48 18.84 0.39
#